data_AF-A0A9D9QZT7-F1
#
_entry.id   AF-A0A9D9QZT7-F1
#
_cell.length_a   1.000
_cell.length_b   1.000
_cell.length_c   1.000
_cell.angle_alpha   90.00
_cell.angle_beta   90.00
_cell.angle_gamma   90.00
#
_symmetry.space_group_name_H-M   'P 1'
#
loop_
_entity.id
_entity.type
_entity.pdbx_description
1 polymer ?
#
loop_
_entity_poly.entity_id
_entity_poly.type
_entity_poly.pdbx_seq_one_letter_code
_entity_poly.pdbx_strand_id
1 'polypeptide(L)' 'MTDSEKKIKIDGTEYLLSSLSDEAKMQITNLRFVENEIMQLKARLAIANTAKLAYQVALRNAITIDKH' A
#
# COMPACT_ATOMS: atom_id res chain seq x y z
N MET A 1 19.08 31.59 10.46
CA MET A 1 18.52 30.25 10.72
C MET A 1 17.96 29.78 9.39
N THR A 2 18.59 28.80 8.76
CA THR A 2 18.25 28.37 7.39
C THR A 2 17.00 27.50 7.45
N ASP A 3 15.86 28.11 7.16
CA ASP A 3 14.58 27.43 6.99
C ASP A 3 14.73 26.44 5.81
N SER A 4 14.81 25.15 6.12
CA SER A 4 14.91 24.12 5.09
C SER A 4 13.51 23.90 4.54
N GLU A 5 13.17 24.67 3.50
CA GLU A 5 11.86 24.59 2.87
C GLU A 5 11.59 23.14 2.40
N LYS A 6 10.47 22.57 2.89
CA LYS A 6 10.07 21.20 2.53
C LYS A 6 9.71 21.17 1.05
N LYS A 7 10.44 20.37 0.27
CA LYS A 7 10.12 20.08 -1.14
C LYS A 7 9.35 18.78 -1.24
N ILE A 8 8.40 18.74 -2.16
CA ILE A 8 7.69 17.53 -2.54
C ILE A 8 7.81 17.32 -4.05
N LYS A 9 7.80 16.06 -4.47
CA LYS A 9 7.86 15.70 -5.88
C LYS A 9 6.47 15.25 -6.32
N ILE A 10 5.88 15.98 -7.26
CA ILE A 10 4.60 15.64 -7.90
C ILE A 10 4.90 15.43 -9.38
N ASP A 11 4.54 14.25 -9.91
CA ASP A 11 4.74 13.89 -11.32
C ASP A 11 6.16 14.13 -11.87
N GLY A 12 7.17 13.87 -11.03
CA GLY A 12 8.56 14.03 -11.43
C GLY A 12 9.14 15.44 -11.21
N THR A 13 8.29 16.43 -10.91
CA THR A 13 8.69 17.83 -10.73
C THR A 13 8.74 18.19 -9.23
N GLU A 14 9.78 18.91 -8.81
CA GLU A 14 9.91 19.38 -7.42
C GLU A 14 9.16 20.70 -7.21
N TYR A 15 8.34 20.73 -6.17
CA TYR A 15 7.63 21.92 -5.72
C TYR A 15 7.97 22.22 -4.26
N LEU A 16 8.10 23.49 -3.93
CA LEU A 16 8.15 23.94 -2.55
C LEU A 16 6.77 23.76 -1.92
N LEU A 17 6.70 23.11 -0.77
CA LEU A 17 5.42 22.92 -0.06
C LEU A 17 4.80 24.28 0.31
N SER A 18 5.63 25.29 0.59
CA SER A 18 5.23 26.68 0.86
C SER A 18 4.58 27.35 -0.35
N SER A 19 4.95 26.98 -1.58
CA SER A 19 4.44 27.58 -2.82
C SER A 19 3.14 26.96 -3.31
N LEU A 20 2.61 25.93 -2.63
CA LEU A 20 1.36 25.26 -3.01
C LEU A 20 0.14 25.92 -2.38
N SER A 21 -0.99 25.86 -3.08
CA SER A 21 -2.29 26.26 -2.53
C SER A 21 -2.70 25.36 -1.37
N ASP A 22 -3.55 25.87 -0.48
CA ASP A 22 -4.05 25.09 0.66
C ASP A 22 -4.90 23.90 0.21
N GLU A 23 -5.66 24.06 -0.88
CA GLU A 23 -6.36 22.97 -1.55
C GLU A 23 -5.38 21.86 -1.98
N ALA A 24 -4.25 22.20 -2.63
CA ALA A 24 -3.25 21.23 -3.05
C ALA A 24 -2.64 20.48 -1.84
N LYS A 25 -2.30 21.20 -0.76
CA LYS A 25 -1.80 20.59 0.49
C LYS A 25 -2.80 19.63 1.12
N MET A 26 -4.08 19.96 1.09
CA MET A 26 -5.16 19.10 1.56
C MET A 26 -5.25 17.83 0.70
N GLN A 27 -5.24 17.96 -0.62
CA GLN A 27 -5.29 16.81 -1.52
C GLN A 27 -4.08 15.88 -1.35
N ILE A 28 -2.87 16.42 -1.15
CA ILE A 28 -1.67 15.62 -0.83
C ILE A 28 -1.87 14.81 0.45
N THR A 29 -2.49 15.42 1.47
CA THR A 29 -2.77 14.74 2.74
C THR A 29 -3.77 13.60 2.55
N ASN A 30 -4.85 13.85 1.80
CA ASN A 30 -5.85 12.85 1.47
C ASN A 30 -5.26 11.68 0.65
N LEU A 31 -4.42 11.98 -0.34
CA LEU A 31 -3.73 10.96 -1.15
C LEU A 31 -2.85 10.07 -0.27
N ARG A 32 -2.01 10.65 0.60
CA ARG A 32 -1.18 9.87 1.53
C ARG A 32 -1.99 8.97 2.45
N PHE A 33 -3.14 9.45 2.90
CA PHE A 33 -4.06 8.65 3.71
C PHE A 33 -4.57 7.43 2.92
N VAL A 34 -5.08 7.65 1.71
CA VAL A 34 -5.58 6.57 0.84
C VAL A 34 -4.47 5.60 0.44
N GLU A 35 -3.26 6.08 0.16
CA GLU A 35 -2.09 5.24 -0.13
C GLU A 35 -1.76 4.31 1.05
N ASN A 36 -1.82 4.82 2.28
CA ASN A 36 -1.62 4.00 3.47
C ASN A 36 -2.71 2.94 3.61
N GLU A 37 -3.98 3.28 3.40
CA GLU A 37 -5.08 2.31 3.41
C GLU A 37 -4.89 1.21 2.36
N ILE A 38 -4.47 1.57 1.15
CA ILE A 38 -4.14 0.60 0.08
C ILE A 38 -3.01 -0.32 0.52
N MET A 39 -1.96 0.20 1.15
CA MET A 39 -0.86 -0.59 1.68
C MET A 39 -1.34 -1.59 2.74
N GLN A 40 -2.21 -1.17 3.66
CA GLN A 40 -2.80 -2.03 4.68
C GLN A 40 -3.65 -3.15 4.06
N LEU A 41 -4.46 -2.83 3.05
CA LEU A 41 -5.25 -3.83 2.32
C LEU A 41 -4.37 -4.86 1.62
N LYS A 42 -3.27 -4.42 0.99
CA LYS A 42 -2.28 -5.33 0.37
C LYS A 42 -1.65 -6.27 1.40
N ALA A 43 -1.34 -5.78 2.60
CA ALA A 43 -0.81 -6.62 3.68
C ALA A 43 -1.82 -7.69 4.11
N ARG A 44 -3.09 -7.32 4.30
CA ARG A 44 -4.17 -8.28 4.61
C ARG A 44 -4.37 -9.30 3.50
N LEU A 45 -4.30 -8.86 2.24
CA LEU A 45 -4.39 -9.74 1.08
C LEU A 45 -3.24 -10.75 1.04
N ALA A 46 -2.02 -10.33 1.36
CA ALA A 46 -0.87 -11.23 1.44
C ALA A 46 -1.07 -12.32 2.50
N ILE A 47 -1.58 -11.96 3.68
CA ILE A 47 -1.91 -12.93 4.75
C ILE A 47 -2.97 -13.93 4.27
N ALA A 48 -4.05 -13.44 3.65
CA ALA A 48 -5.12 -14.29 3.13
C ALA A 48 -4.61 -15.25 2.04
N ASN A 49 -3.71 -14.79 1.18
CA ASN A 49 -3.08 -15.62 0.15
C ASN A 49 -2.23 -16.74 0.75
N THR A 50 -1.48 -16.47 1.83
CA THR A 50 -0.71 -17.52 2.54
C THR A 50 -1.64 -18.59 3.10
N ALA A 51 -2.74 -18.20 3.75
CA ALA A 51 -3.73 -19.15 4.26
C ALA A 51 -4.37 -19.97 3.13
N LYS A 52 -4.74 -19.31 2.01
CA LYS A 52 -5.26 -19.98 0.81
C LYS A 52 -4.28 -21.04 0.29
N LEU A 53 -2.99 -20.70 0.15
CA LEU A 53 -1.97 -21.65 -0.31
C LEU A 53 -1.85 -22.85 0.63
N ALA A 54 -1.84 -22.62 1.95
CA ALA A 54 -1.80 -23.70 2.94
C ALA A 54 -2.99 -24.65 2.79
N TYR A 55 -4.20 -24.12 2.61
CA TYR A 55 -5.40 -24.93 2.39
C TYR A 55 -5.38 -25.67 1.05
N GLN A 56 -4.85 -25.06 0.00
CA GLN A 56 -4.66 -25.75 -1.29
C GLN A 56 -3.70 -26.94 -1.15
N VAL A 57 -2.60 -26.79 -0.41
CA VAL A 57 -1.67 -27.90 -0.14
C VAL A 57 -2.36 -29.00 0.69
N ALA A 58 -3.05 -28.62 1.77
CA ALA A 58 -3.77 -29.58 2.61
C ALA A 58 -4.83 -30.36 1.80
N LEU A 59 -5.59 -29.69 0.94
CA LEU A 59 -6.56 -30.32 0.06
C LEU A 59 -5.90 -31.30 -0.90
N ARG A 60 -4.81 -30.90 -1.56
CA ARG A 60 -4.06 -31.77 -2.49
C ARG A 60 -3.59 -33.05 -1.81
N ASN A 61 -3.10 -32.94 -0.59
CA ASN A 61 -2.67 -34.10 0.18
C ASN A 61 -3.87 -35.00 0.53
N ALA A 62 -4.99 -34.43 0.95
CA ALA A 62 -6.19 -35.18 1.30
C ALA A 62 -6.76 -35.98 0.13
N ILE A 63 -6.78 -35.42 -1.08
CA ILE A 63 -7.35 -36.09 -2.26
C ILE A 63 -6.42 -37.15 -2.88
N THR A 64 -5.11 -37.13 -2.61
CA THR A 64 -4.17 -38.12 -3.15
C THR A 64 -4.03 -39.38 -2.31
N ILE A 65 -4.58 -39.39 -1.09
CA ILE A 65 -4.45 -40.51 -0.14
C ILE A 65 -5.52 -41.60 -0.40
N ASP A 66 -6.57 -41.31 -1.17
CA ASP A 66 -7.60 -42.29 -1.53
C ASP A 66 -7.32 -42.97 -2.88
N LYS A 67 -6.18 -43.65 -2.97
CA LYS A 67 -5.93 -44.69 -3.99
C LYS A 67 -5.83 -46.04 -3.28
N HIS A 68 -6.99 -46.64 -3.02
CA HIS A 68 -7.14 -48.08 -2.83
C HIS A 68 -7.92 -48.64 -4.01
#